data_AF-A0A7X3MES7-F1
#
_entry.id   AF-A0A7X3MES7-F1
#
_cell.length_a   1.000
_cell.length_b   1.000
_cell.length_c   1.000
_cell.angle_alpha   90.00
_cell.angle_beta   90.00
_cell.angle_gamma   90.00
#
_symmetry.space_group_name_H-M   'P 1'
#
loop_
_entity.id
_entity.type
_entity.pdbx_description
1 polymer ?
#
loop_
_entity_poly.entity_id
_entity_poly.type
_entity_poly.pdbx_seq_one_letter_code
_entity_poly.pdbx_strand_id
1 'polypeptide(L)'
;MIHKMQKEDCCGCQACVSICPQNCISLKTDEEGFWYPMVDEAECISCGKCEIVCPFMSSEECGKEKEIDVYGAWCTEEEVRFSSSSGGLFTVLADDIIEQGGVVFGVKVGADGDIIHSCTDSKEGISQFRKSKYVQSNMKNTYQDVKGYLDIGKKVLFSGTPCQILALHRFLGKNYEGLYTVDVICVGVSSPGVWKKYLKQLENENQGKITKIIFRHKETDGVVLKNGQRNLTLHVAFDNSKTLYQYCDENMFFNGFLNKLYLRPSCAACKAKDFRSGSDIQLGDFWEIEKMYPEVLDVSEDGERIPFGISEVLIYTKKGQEWFQRIKDRINCFKADRMLVESEQTDTNWYLLKSGSQQHWNRDTFFKEYKENSDNVYELIKKNLNIRNLENLSGKNIGMWGSYNLRNSIGIISDYTDCELKFQFRNSTICSLMSEPNTQLQYMKGSSNPFRNRMLRNDIEKEFRTNIEKYASEADFFIMDLLEERYDSFIVGQTIITKSEGYFETTGIQGMPVFITFDMWKKTFCEFMEFVQRYFSISNMMIAENYLCSRYGRINAPKYEYKEKNKINRINSMLEERYNYIRTQWPEIKMLPPIPDSLLYTEASHRYGCVPEHMNRSACIYLAQEIGEAVGQ
;
A
#
# COMPACT_ATOMS: atom_id res chain seq x y z
N MET A 1 8.94 2.13 -29.69
CA MET A 1 8.63 3.57 -29.86
C MET A 1 8.07 4.16 -28.59
N ILE A 2 8.76 5.17 -28.06
CA ILE A 2 8.43 5.80 -26.79
C ILE A 2 7.02 6.42 -26.75
N HIS A 3 6.47 6.83 -27.91
CA HIS A 3 5.09 7.33 -28.01
C HIS A 3 4.01 6.23 -27.85
N LYS A 4 4.38 4.94 -27.87
CA LYS A 4 3.47 3.78 -27.63
C LYS A 4 3.59 3.20 -26.22
N MET A 5 4.41 3.83 -25.37
CA MET A 5 4.63 3.38 -24.00
C MET A 5 3.33 3.53 -23.19
N GLN A 6 2.94 2.46 -22.50
CA GLN A 6 1.82 2.49 -21.57
C GLN A 6 2.18 3.34 -20.35
N LYS A 7 1.17 3.90 -19.66
CA LYS A 7 1.40 4.85 -18.57
C LYS A 7 2.19 4.22 -17.40
N GLU A 8 1.97 2.94 -17.19
CA GLU A 8 2.59 2.06 -16.20
C GLU A 8 4.06 1.77 -16.51
N ASP A 9 4.49 1.95 -17.75
CA ASP A 9 5.87 1.69 -18.21
C ASP A 9 6.73 2.96 -18.31
N CYS A 10 6.18 4.16 -18.09
CA CYS A 10 6.97 5.38 -18.06
C CYS A 10 7.32 5.71 -16.61
N CYS A 11 8.56 6.01 -16.21
CA CYS A 11 8.82 6.46 -14.81
C CYS A 11 8.79 7.99 -14.65
N GLY A 12 8.59 8.74 -15.73
CA GLY A 12 8.56 10.21 -15.71
C GLY A 12 9.92 10.87 -15.45
N CYS A 13 11.04 10.17 -15.66
CA CYS A 13 12.40 10.69 -15.46
C CYS A 13 12.83 11.73 -16.51
N GLN A 14 12.10 11.90 -17.61
CA GLN A 14 12.38 12.88 -18.68
C GLN A 14 13.70 12.67 -19.46
N ALA A 15 14.46 11.59 -19.23
CA ALA A 15 15.73 11.36 -19.95
C ALA A 15 15.58 11.26 -21.47
N CYS A 16 14.42 10.78 -21.94
CA CYS A 16 14.09 10.74 -23.36
C CYS A 16 14.01 12.14 -23.99
N VAL A 17 13.51 13.12 -23.25
CA VAL A 17 13.47 14.52 -23.68
C VAL A 17 14.90 15.05 -23.76
N SER A 18 15.68 14.83 -22.70
CA SER A 18 17.07 15.31 -22.62
C SER A 18 18.00 14.74 -23.70
N ILE A 19 17.83 13.47 -24.08
CA ILE A 19 18.73 12.81 -25.06
C ILE A 19 18.37 13.12 -26.52
N CYS A 20 17.19 13.69 -26.78
CA CYS A 20 16.68 13.82 -28.15
C CYS A 20 17.46 14.88 -28.93
N PRO A 21 18.19 14.51 -30.01
CA PRO A 21 19.02 15.47 -30.75
C PRO A 21 18.21 16.49 -31.56
N GLN A 22 16.96 16.17 -31.90
CA GLN A 22 16.06 17.05 -32.65
C GLN A 22 15.17 17.90 -31.74
N ASN A 23 15.24 17.72 -30.42
CA ASN A 23 14.32 18.33 -29.45
C ASN A 23 12.83 18.11 -29.80
N CYS A 24 12.50 17.04 -30.53
CA CYS A 24 11.16 16.73 -31.02
C CYS A 24 10.28 15.99 -29.99
N ILE A 25 10.71 15.90 -28.72
CA ILE A 25 9.97 15.22 -27.65
C ILE A 25 9.60 16.26 -26.60
N SER A 26 8.30 16.50 -26.43
CA SER A 26 7.75 17.39 -25.41
C SER A 26 7.11 16.60 -24.27
N LEU A 27 6.79 17.25 -23.15
CA LEU A 27 6.06 16.64 -22.04
C LEU A 27 4.62 17.13 -22.03
N LYS A 28 3.66 16.20 -22.10
CA LYS A 28 2.23 16.48 -21.98
C LYS A 28 1.71 15.99 -20.64
N THR A 29 0.96 16.83 -19.94
CA THR A 29 0.25 16.45 -18.71
C THR A 29 -0.99 15.64 -19.07
N ASP A 30 -1.20 14.52 -18.40
CA ASP A 30 -2.40 13.70 -18.55
C ASP A 30 -3.51 14.12 -17.56
N GLU A 31 -4.62 13.39 -17.60
CA GLU A 31 -5.79 13.62 -16.74
C GLU A 31 -5.52 13.34 -15.25
N GLU A 32 -4.54 12.50 -14.93
CA GLU A 32 -4.11 12.23 -13.56
C GLU A 32 -3.11 13.29 -13.05
N GLY A 33 -2.65 14.19 -13.92
CA GLY A 33 -1.72 15.27 -13.59
C GLY A 33 -0.23 14.88 -13.68
N PHE A 34 0.11 13.75 -14.32
CA PHE A 34 1.48 13.31 -14.58
C PHE A 34 1.95 13.72 -15.97
N TRP A 35 3.27 13.84 -16.14
CA TRP A 35 3.88 14.14 -17.44
C TRP A 35 4.30 12.88 -18.20
N TYR A 36 3.99 12.84 -19.49
CA TYR A 36 4.38 11.79 -20.43
C TYR A 36 5.01 12.39 -21.70
N PRO A 37 6.00 11.69 -22.31
CA PRO A 37 6.64 12.15 -23.53
C PRO A 37 5.68 12.10 -24.72
N MET A 38 5.62 13.17 -25.49
CA MET A 38 4.91 13.27 -26.76
C MET A 38 5.91 13.61 -27.87
N VAL A 39 6.01 12.73 -28.86
CA VAL A 39 6.96 12.86 -29.97
C VAL A 39 6.27 13.55 -31.14
N ASP A 40 6.91 14.57 -31.70
CA ASP A 40 6.60 15.08 -33.03
C ASP A 40 7.21 14.14 -34.07
N GLU A 41 6.36 13.38 -34.77
CA GLU A 41 6.81 12.38 -35.74
C GLU A 41 7.37 13.01 -37.02
N ALA A 42 6.99 14.25 -37.36
CA ALA A 42 7.50 14.93 -38.54
C ALA A 42 8.97 15.33 -38.39
N GLU A 43 9.36 15.72 -37.18
CA GLU A 43 10.74 16.11 -36.83
C GLU A 43 11.60 14.92 -36.34
N CYS A 44 10.98 13.76 -36.09
CA CYS A 44 11.67 12.60 -35.55
C CYS A 44 12.50 11.86 -36.61
N ILE A 45 13.82 11.91 -36.46
CA ILE A 45 14.76 11.16 -37.32
C ILE A 45 14.90 9.66 -36.97
N SER A 46 14.02 9.10 -36.13
CA SER A 46 13.99 7.68 -35.75
C SER A 46 15.33 7.09 -35.25
N CYS A 47 16.14 7.88 -34.54
CA CYS A 47 17.48 7.46 -34.08
C CYS A 47 17.51 6.45 -32.91
N GLY A 48 16.35 6.12 -32.30
CA GLY A 48 16.25 5.14 -31.20
C GLY A 48 16.79 5.57 -29.83
N LYS A 49 17.49 6.70 -29.71
CA LYS A 49 18.15 7.15 -28.46
C LYS A 49 17.20 7.27 -27.26
N CYS A 50 15.97 7.72 -27.48
CA CYS A 50 14.96 7.87 -26.42
C CYS A 50 14.52 6.53 -25.82
N GLU A 51 14.63 5.43 -26.57
CA GLU A 51 14.29 4.08 -26.10
C GLU A 51 15.47 3.48 -25.32
N ILE A 52 16.69 3.66 -25.82
CA ILE A 52 17.94 3.20 -25.18
C ILE A 52 18.08 3.84 -23.80
N VAL A 53 17.86 5.15 -23.70
CA VAL A 53 17.99 5.87 -22.43
C VAL A 53 16.89 5.52 -21.42
N CYS A 54 15.74 5.03 -21.89
CA CYS A 54 14.58 4.81 -21.04
C CYS A 54 14.86 3.68 -20.03
N PRO A 55 14.78 3.94 -18.70
CA PRO A 55 14.97 2.93 -17.67
C PRO A 55 14.07 1.70 -17.79
N PHE A 56 12.88 1.85 -18.40
CA PHE A 56 11.83 0.84 -18.35
C PHE A 56 11.59 0.12 -19.69
N MET A 57 12.24 0.54 -20.78
CA MET A 57 12.23 -0.15 -22.08
C MET A 57 13.48 -0.98 -22.32
N SER A 58 14.66 -0.52 -21.90
CA SER A 58 15.89 -1.26 -22.18
C SER A 58 15.93 -2.57 -21.37
N SER A 59 16.37 -3.63 -22.06
CA SER A 59 16.50 -5.01 -21.58
C SER A 59 17.79 -5.27 -20.80
N GLU A 60 18.65 -4.28 -20.62
CA GLU A 60 19.89 -4.45 -19.84
C GLU A 60 19.55 -4.64 -18.36
N GLU A 61 19.90 -5.82 -17.84
CA GLU A 61 19.87 -6.11 -16.42
C GLU A 61 20.94 -5.27 -15.72
N CYS A 62 20.52 -4.28 -14.92
CA CYS A 62 21.42 -3.66 -13.96
C CYS A 62 21.83 -4.71 -12.93
N GLY A 63 23.12 -4.81 -12.66
CA GLY A 63 23.70 -5.81 -11.76
C GLY A 63 23.05 -5.74 -10.38
N LYS A 64 22.53 -6.88 -9.91
CA LYS A 64 22.15 -7.02 -8.50
C LYS A 64 23.42 -7.16 -7.68
N GLU A 65 23.85 -6.08 -7.04
CA GLU A 65 24.94 -6.17 -6.07
C GLU A 65 24.49 -7.03 -4.87
N LYS A 66 25.23 -8.11 -4.64
CA LYS A 66 24.87 -9.13 -3.65
C LYS A 66 25.35 -8.77 -2.24
N GLU A 67 26.44 -8.00 -2.14
CA GLU A 67 27.03 -7.55 -0.89
C GLU A 67 26.76 -6.07 -0.71
N ILE A 68 25.81 -5.77 0.17
CA ILE A 68 25.39 -4.41 0.50
C ILE A 68 25.73 -4.21 1.96
N ASP A 69 26.55 -3.21 2.27
CA ASP A 69 26.76 -2.81 3.64
C ASP A 69 25.61 -1.90 4.09
N VAL A 70 25.07 -2.19 5.28
CA VAL A 70 24.00 -1.41 5.89
C VAL A 70 24.53 -0.74 7.15
N TYR A 71 24.27 0.55 7.29
CA TYR A 71 24.64 1.33 8.46
C TYR A 71 23.44 2.14 8.95
N GLY A 72 23.37 2.34 10.26
CA GLY A 72 22.65 3.46 10.84
C GLY A 72 23.62 4.63 11.04
N ALA A 73 23.24 5.84 10.61
CA ALA A 73 24.09 7.02 10.74
C ALA A 73 23.33 8.33 10.93
N TRP A 74 23.96 9.30 11.59
CA TRP A 74 23.47 10.68 11.68
C TRP A 74 24.63 11.68 11.80
N CYS A 75 24.41 12.90 11.33
CA CYS A 75 25.37 13.99 11.41
C CYS A 75 25.65 14.38 12.86
N THR A 76 26.91 14.68 13.17
CA THR A 76 27.34 15.18 14.49
C THR A 76 26.87 16.61 14.75
N GLU A 77 26.60 17.39 13.70
CA GLU A 77 26.05 18.73 13.80
C GLU A 77 24.51 18.68 13.93
N GLU A 78 24.01 18.99 15.12
CA GLU A 78 22.58 18.87 15.44
C GLU A 78 21.69 19.74 14.56
N GLU A 79 22.11 20.96 14.22
CA GLU A 79 21.33 21.87 13.38
C GLU A 79 21.11 21.29 11.96
N VAL A 80 22.12 20.61 11.42
CA VAL A 80 22.02 19.90 10.13
C VAL A 80 21.09 18.69 10.25
N ARG A 81 21.21 17.89 11.32
CA ARG A 81 20.32 16.74 11.58
C ARG A 81 18.86 17.20 11.71
N PHE A 82 18.63 18.30 12.42
CA PHE A 82 17.31 18.88 12.63
C PHE A 82 16.71 19.46 11.33
N SER A 83 17.49 20.22 10.56
CA SER A 83 17.07 20.79 9.28
C SER A 83 17.00 19.75 8.14
N SER A 84 17.26 18.47 8.41
CA SER A 84 17.17 17.35 7.46
C SER A 84 15.96 16.44 7.71
N SER A 85 15.61 15.57 6.74
CA SER A 85 14.49 14.62 6.92
C SER A 85 14.78 13.65 8.07
N SER A 86 15.97 13.06 8.04
CA SER A 86 16.43 12.03 8.97
C SER A 86 17.77 12.42 9.61
N GLY A 87 18.81 11.61 9.50
CA GLY A 87 20.14 11.83 10.08
C GLY A 87 20.99 12.92 9.43
N GLY A 88 20.56 13.55 8.33
CA GLY A 88 21.31 14.64 7.70
C GLY A 88 22.47 14.21 6.80
N LEU A 89 22.57 12.92 6.48
CA LEU A 89 23.66 12.34 5.69
C LEU A 89 23.83 12.97 4.30
N PHE A 90 22.73 13.31 3.62
CA PHE A 90 22.81 14.01 2.33
C PHE A 90 23.64 15.29 2.40
N THR A 91 23.45 16.10 3.46
CA THR A 91 24.19 17.35 3.62
C THR A 91 25.69 17.09 3.77
N VAL A 92 26.07 16.10 4.58
CA VAL A 92 27.47 15.76 4.84
C VAL A 92 28.16 15.25 3.56
N LEU A 93 27.47 14.39 2.82
CA LEU A 93 27.94 13.89 1.53
C LEU A 93 28.08 15.02 0.49
N ALA A 94 27.11 15.93 0.43
CA ALA A 94 27.15 17.08 -0.47
C ALA A 94 28.29 18.04 -0.13
N ASP A 95 28.53 18.30 1.16
CA ASP A 95 29.59 19.17 1.64
C ASP A 95 30.98 18.66 1.24
N ASP A 96 31.25 17.35 1.35
CA ASP A 96 32.49 16.71 0.87
C ASP A 96 32.76 17.02 -0.61
N ILE A 97 31.72 17.03 -1.45
CA ILE A 97 31.86 17.29 -2.90
C ILE A 97 32.08 18.78 -3.19
N ILE A 98 31.40 19.68 -2.47
CA ILE A 98 31.60 21.13 -2.59
C ILE A 98 33.02 21.52 -2.16
N GLU A 99 33.55 20.95 -1.08
CA GLU A 99 34.92 21.20 -0.60
C GLU A 99 35.99 20.79 -1.63
N GLN A 100 35.66 19.87 -2.53
CA GLN A 100 36.51 19.46 -3.64
C GLN A 100 36.29 20.29 -4.91
N GLY A 101 35.58 21.41 -4.81
CA GLY A 101 35.26 22.32 -5.91
C GLY A 101 34.25 21.73 -6.90
N GLY A 102 33.45 20.74 -6.48
CA GLY A 102 32.43 20.07 -7.27
C GLY A 102 31.08 20.77 -7.27
N VAL A 103 30.06 20.10 -7.81
CA VAL A 103 28.69 20.61 -7.96
C VAL A 103 27.70 19.56 -7.42
N VAL A 104 26.69 20.01 -6.69
CA VAL A 104 25.65 19.15 -6.10
C VAL A 104 24.33 19.40 -6.80
N PHE A 105 23.70 18.34 -7.29
CA PHE A 105 22.34 18.33 -7.84
C PHE A 105 21.36 17.69 -6.85
N GLY A 106 20.24 18.36 -6.64
CA GLY A 106 19.19 17.91 -5.73
C GLY A 106 17.84 18.56 -6.05
N VAL A 107 16.88 18.36 -5.14
CA VAL A 107 15.48 18.77 -5.36
C VAL A 107 15.08 19.90 -4.42
N LYS A 108 14.54 20.98 -4.98
CA LYS A 108 13.99 22.13 -4.24
C LYS A 108 12.52 22.36 -4.57
N VAL A 109 11.86 23.15 -3.71
CA VAL A 109 10.56 23.74 -4.01
C VAL A 109 10.81 25.01 -4.83
N GLY A 110 10.17 25.11 -5.99
CA GLY A 110 10.20 26.29 -6.86
C GLY A 110 9.23 27.37 -6.40
N ALA A 111 9.22 28.50 -7.11
CA ALA A 111 8.46 29.69 -6.72
C ALA A 111 6.95 29.43 -6.65
N ASP A 112 6.42 28.58 -7.53
CA ASP A 112 4.99 28.25 -7.60
C ASP A 112 4.63 27.00 -6.79
N GLY A 113 5.52 26.57 -5.89
CA GLY A 113 5.39 25.31 -5.14
C GLY A 113 5.65 24.05 -5.97
N ASP A 114 6.11 24.18 -7.22
CA ASP A 114 6.51 23.07 -8.06
C ASP A 114 7.80 22.41 -7.53
N ILE A 115 7.92 21.10 -7.68
CA ILE A 115 9.11 20.37 -7.23
C ILE A 115 10.07 20.26 -8.42
N ILE A 116 11.28 20.80 -8.28
CA ILE A 116 12.25 20.89 -9.39
C ILE A 116 13.63 20.38 -8.98
N HIS A 117 14.30 19.68 -9.89
CA HIS A 117 15.73 19.46 -9.78
C HIS A 117 16.52 20.72 -10.14
N SER A 118 17.61 20.96 -9.43
CA SER A 118 18.50 22.12 -9.56
C SER A 118 19.89 21.75 -9.06
N CYS A 119 20.88 22.61 -9.29
CA CYS A 119 22.23 22.46 -8.74
C CYS A 119 22.68 23.62 -7.84
N THR A 120 23.75 23.40 -7.10
CA THR A 120 24.52 24.39 -6.35
C THR A 120 26.00 23.99 -6.34
N ASP A 121 26.89 24.97 -6.29
CA ASP A 121 28.33 24.83 -6.09
C ASP A 121 28.81 25.48 -4.78
N SER A 122 27.87 25.89 -3.91
CA SER A 122 28.14 26.49 -2.60
C SER A 122 27.55 25.67 -1.45
N LYS A 123 28.17 25.79 -0.26
CA LYS A 123 27.71 25.14 0.98
C LYS A 123 26.33 25.64 1.40
N GLU A 124 26.09 26.94 1.28
CA GLU A 124 24.83 27.59 1.66
C GLU A 124 23.67 27.06 0.80
N GLY A 125 23.92 26.83 -0.49
CA GLY A 125 22.91 26.33 -1.43
C GLY A 125 22.47 24.88 -1.15
N ILE A 126 23.27 24.06 -0.45
CA ILE A 126 22.91 22.68 -0.10
C ILE A 126 21.59 22.63 0.70
N SER A 127 21.35 23.64 1.55
CA SER A 127 20.16 23.74 2.38
C SER A 127 18.84 23.65 1.60
N GLN A 128 18.83 24.12 0.34
CA GLN A 128 17.67 24.09 -0.55
C GLN A 128 17.23 22.65 -0.91
N PHE A 129 18.17 21.70 -0.85
CA PHE A 129 17.95 20.30 -1.21
C PHE A 129 17.63 19.41 0.00
N ARG A 130 17.75 19.92 1.22
CA ARG A 130 17.35 19.20 2.45
C ARG A 130 15.84 18.97 2.46
N LYS A 131 15.39 18.02 3.29
CA LYS A 131 14.00 17.57 3.43
C LYS A 131 13.46 16.82 2.20
N SER A 132 12.60 15.85 2.43
CA SER A 132 11.99 15.00 1.41
C SER A 132 10.80 15.71 0.75
N LYS A 133 10.66 15.62 -0.57
CA LYS A 133 9.53 16.17 -1.32
C LYS A 133 8.76 15.01 -1.96
N TYR A 134 7.48 14.87 -1.63
CA TYR A 134 6.67 13.69 -1.95
C TYR A 134 5.88 13.79 -3.27
N VAL A 135 6.40 14.57 -4.20
CA VAL A 135 5.79 14.87 -5.50
C VAL A 135 6.82 14.59 -6.57
N GLN A 136 6.39 14.14 -7.75
CA GLN A 136 7.31 13.96 -8.88
C GLN A 136 8.02 15.28 -9.20
N SER A 137 9.36 15.26 -9.24
CA SER A 137 10.15 16.44 -9.61
C SER A 137 10.21 16.63 -11.12
N ASN A 138 10.27 17.89 -11.55
CA ASN A 138 10.58 18.26 -12.92
C ASN A 138 12.10 18.33 -13.10
N MET A 139 12.60 17.56 -14.07
CA MET A 139 14.04 17.43 -14.33
C MET A 139 14.61 18.59 -15.15
N LYS A 140 13.80 19.30 -15.95
CA LYS A 140 14.27 20.37 -16.83
C LYS A 140 15.49 19.90 -17.66
N ASN A 141 16.59 20.66 -17.66
CA ASN A 141 17.83 20.32 -18.38
C ASN A 141 18.88 19.59 -17.51
N THR A 142 18.47 19.10 -16.34
CA THR A 142 19.39 18.63 -15.29
C THR A 142 20.38 17.57 -15.78
N TYR A 143 19.95 16.61 -16.62
CA TYR A 143 20.85 15.58 -17.14
C TYR A 143 21.93 16.16 -18.08
N GLN A 144 21.54 17.10 -18.94
CA GLN A 144 22.50 17.80 -19.79
C GLN A 144 23.51 18.61 -18.96
N ASP A 145 23.03 19.30 -17.92
CA ASP A 145 23.87 20.10 -17.02
C ASP A 145 24.89 19.23 -16.27
N VAL A 146 24.45 18.08 -15.72
CA VAL A 146 25.35 17.09 -15.09
C VAL A 146 26.45 16.65 -16.05
N LYS A 147 26.10 16.31 -17.30
CA LYS A 147 27.07 15.91 -18.32
C LYS A 147 28.06 17.04 -18.60
N GLY A 148 27.58 18.29 -18.72
CA GLY A 148 28.43 19.46 -18.97
C GLY A 148 29.51 19.65 -17.90
N TYR A 149 29.14 19.55 -16.61
CA TYR A 149 30.11 19.64 -15.52
C TYR A 149 31.10 18.48 -15.50
N LEU A 150 30.62 17.26 -15.74
CA LEU A 150 31.48 16.07 -15.78
C LEU A 150 32.48 16.12 -16.94
N ASP A 151 32.07 16.61 -18.12
CA ASP A 151 32.94 16.71 -19.30
C ASP A 151 34.08 17.73 -19.11
N ILE A 152 33.91 18.74 -18.26
CA ILE A 152 34.98 19.68 -17.88
C ILE A 152 35.78 19.22 -16.65
N GLY A 153 35.59 17.97 -16.20
CA GLY A 153 36.36 17.37 -15.12
C GLY A 153 35.92 17.76 -13.70
N LYS A 154 34.74 18.39 -13.52
CA LYS A 154 34.20 18.67 -12.18
C LYS A 154 33.67 17.39 -11.54
N LYS A 155 33.83 17.29 -10.22
CA LYS A 155 33.10 16.29 -9.43
C LYS A 155 31.63 16.70 -9.33
N VAL A 156 30.73 15.74 -9.46
CA VAL A 156 29.29 15.95 -9.40
C VAL A 156 28.67 14.98 -8.41
N LEU A 157 27.92 15.49 -7.44
CA LEU A 157 26.95 14.70 -6.70
C LEU A 157 25.59 14.85 -7.38
N PHE A 158 24.98 13.74 -7.76
CA PHE A 158 23.58 13.71 -8.18
C PHE A 158 22.70 12.96 -7.19
N SER A 159 21.70 13.65 -6.64
CA SER A 159 20.68 13.08 -5.74
C SER A 159 19.31 12.98 -6.39
N GLY A 160 18.63 11.84 -6.24
CA GLY A 160 17.30 11.64 -6.81
C GLY A 160 16.60 10.36 -6.36
N THR A 161 15.51 10.01 -7.04
CA THR A 161 14.87 8.71 -6.88
C THR A 161 15.64 7.62 -7.65
N PRO A 162 15.49 6.32 -7.29
CA PRO A 162 16.19 5.23 -7.97
C PRO A 162 16.02 5.23 -9.50
N CYS A 163 14.82 5.54 -10.00
CA CYS A 163 14.57 5.62 -11.43
C CYS A 163 15.21 6.83 -12.11
N GLN A 164 15.47 7.92 -11.39
CA GLN A 164 16.19 9.09 -11.91
C GLN A 164 17.70 8.84 -11.95
N ILE A 165 18.28 8.11 -10.98
CA ILE A 165 19.69 7.69 -11.02
C ILE A 165 19.93 6.73 -12.20
N LEU A 166 19.07 5.72 -12.35
CA LEU A 166 19.17 4.78 -13.47
C LEU A 166 19.09 5.50 -14.83
N ALA A 167 18.17 6.46 -14.94
CA ALA A 167 18.06 7.30 -16.12
C ALA A 167 19.31 8.16 -16.37
N LEU A 168 19.95 8.70 -15.33
CA LEU A 168 21.20 9.45 -15.46
C LEU A 168 22.33 8.57 -16.02
N HIS A 169 22.55 7.38 -15.45
CA HIS A 169 23.58 6.47 -15.95
C HIS A 169 23.38 6.12 -17.42
N ARG A 170 22.13 5.82 -17.81
CA ARG A 170 21.78 5.55 -19.21
C ARG A 170 21.97 6.77 -20.11
N PHE A 171 21.63 7.97 -19.62
CA PHE A 171 21.79 9.22 -20.37
C PHE A 171 23.27 9.53 -20.63
N LEU A 172 24.12 9.31 -19.63
CA LEU A 172 25.55 9.54 -19.72
C LEU A 172 26.26 8.55 -20.65
N GLY A 173 25.78 7.31 -20.71
CA GLY A 173 26.26 6.27 -21.64
C GLY A 173 27.69 5.78 -21.38
N LYS A 174 28.34 6.27 -20.32
CA LYS A 174 29.66 5.84 -19.84
C LYS A 174 29.80 6.15 -18.35
N ASN A 175 30.75 5.48 -17.70
CA ASN A 175 31.11 5.76 -16.32
C ASN A 175 32.02 7.00 -16.24
N TYR A 176 31.74 7.89 -15.29
CA TYR A 176 32.59 9.03 -14.95
C TYR A 176 33.13 8.83 -13.54
N GLU A 177 34.45 8.92 -13.37
CA GLU A 177 35.08 8.83 -12.04
C GLU A 177 34.61 9.96 -11.11
N GLY A 178 34.35 11.15 -11.66
CA GLY A 178 33.87 12.31 -10.92
C GLY A 178 32.38 12.30 -10.57
N LEU A 179 31.60 11.30 -11.00
CA LEU A 179 30.18 11.20 -10.67
C LEU A 179 29.99 10.43 -9.37
N TYR A 180 29.29 11.03 -8.42
CA TYR A 180 28.81 10.44 -7.17
C TYR A 180 27.29 10.46 -7.18
N THR A 181 26.66 9.36 -6.77
CA THR A 181 25.20 9.21 -6.84
C THR A 181 24.61 8.79 -5.51
N VAL A 182 23.54 9.47 -5.13
CA VAL A 182 22.75 9.14 -3.94
C VAL A 182 21.30 8.99 -4.36
N ASP A 183 20.67 7.85 -4.09
CA ASP A 183 19.22 7.76 -4.14
C ASP A 183 18.57 7.61 -2.77
N VAL A 184 17.25 7.70 -2.77
CA VAL A 184 16.41 7.58 -1.59
C VAL A 184 15.60 6.29 -1.63
N ILE A 185 15.35 5.70 -0.46
CA ILE A 185 14.33 4.66 -0.31
C ILE A 185 12.99 5.26 -0.75
N CYS A 186 12.45 4.76 -1.87
CA CYS A 186 11.38 5.43 -2.60
C CYS A 186 10.07 4.65 -2.59
N VAL A 187 9.04 5.28 -2.00
CA VAL A 187 7.66 4.77 -1.99
C VAL A 187 6.92 4.93 -3.31
N GLY A 188 7.41 5.83 -4.14
CA GLY A 188 6.73 6.32 -5.33
C GLY A 188 6.53 7.82 -5.24
N VAL A 189 6.10 8.42 -6.33
CA VAL A 189 5.93 9.86 -6.46
C VAL A 189 4.46 10.19 -6.67
N SER A 190 3.95 11.20 -5.97
CA SER A 190 2.57 11.68 -6.12
C SER A 190 2.39 12.50 -7.39
N SER A 191 1.15 12.57 -7.87
CA SER A 191 0.72 13.45 -8.97
C SER A 191 1.07 14.93 -8.72
N PRO A 192 1.85 15.56 -9.62
CA PRO A 192 2.03 17.01 -9.65
C PRO A 192 0.70 17.77 -9.80
N GLY A 193 -0.27 17.22 -10.54
CA GLY A 193 -1.59 17.84 -10.71
C GLY A 193 -2.42 17.85 -9.42
N VAL A 194 -2.42 16.74 -8.67
CA VAL A 194 -3.08 16.67 -7.35
C VAL A 194 -2.40 17.66 -6.38
N TRP A 195 -1.07 17.69 -6.35
CA TRP A 195 -0.31 18.64 -5.53
C TRP A 195 -0.65 20.11 -5.84
N LYS A 196 -0.67 20.50 -7.12
CA LYS A 196 -1.03 21.87 -7.52
C LYS A 196 -2.45 22.26 -7.10
N LYS A 197 -3.42 21.35 -7.21
CA LYS A 197 -4.80 21.63 -6.76
C LYS A 197 -4.88 21.72 -5.23
N TYR A 198 -4.13 20.89 -4.51
CA TYR A 198 -4.00 20.97 -3.06
C TYR A 198 -3.44 22.33 -2.61
N LEU A 199 -2.36 22.81 -3.23
CA LEU A 199 -1.80 24.14 -2.95
C LEU A 199 -2.80 25.26 -3.23
N LYS A 200 -3.51 25.20 -4.37
CA LYS A 200 -4.54 26.20 -4.69
C LYS A 200 -5.68 26.21 -3.68
N GLN A 201 -6.10 25.05 -3.19
CA GLN A 201 -7.12 24.95 -2.15
C GLN A 201 -6.63 25.55 -0.83
N LEU A 202 -5.39 25.26 -0.42
CA LEU A 202 -4.76 25.90 0.75
C LEU A 202 -4.74 27.44 0.64
N GLU A 203 -4.35 27.97 -0.53
CA GLU A 203 -4.35 29.42 -0.78
C GLU A 203 -5.74 30.04 -0.62
N ASN A 204 -6.77 29.38 -1.16
CA ASN A 204 -8.15 29.84 -1.08
C ASN A 204 -8.67 29.84 0.36
N GLU A 205 -8.45 28.76 1.11
CA GLU A 205 -8.88 28.62 2.51
C GLU A 205 -8.17 29.62 3.43
N ASN A 206 -6.91 29.93 3.15
CA ASN A 206 -6.11 30.85 3.96
C ASN A 206 -6.17 32.31 3.47
N GLN A 207 -6.81 32.56 2.32
CA GLN A 207 -6.93 33.88 1.68
C GLN A 207 -5.56 34.56 1.50
N GLY A 208 -4.56 33.81 1.02
CA GLY A 208 -3.19 34.28 0.84
C GLY A 208 -2.42 33.42 -0.14
N LYS A 209 -1.38 33.98 -0.75
CA LYS A 209 -0.47 33.26 -1.65
C LYS A 209 0.62 32.56 -0.86
N ILE A 210 0.91 31.31 -1.25
CA ILE A 210 1.96 30.53 -0.58
C ILE A 210 3.32 31.12 -0.94
N THR A 211 4.13 31.41 0.08
CA THR A 211 5.49 31.95 -0.07
C THR A 211 6.56 30.94 0.36
N LYS A 212 6.20 29.95 1.17
CA LYS A 212 7.14 28.93 1.66
C LYS A 212 6.44 27.61 1.92
N ILE A 213 7.10 26.51 1.54
CA ILE A 213 6.65 25.14 1.83
C ILE A 213 7.83 24.34 2.38
N ILE A 214 7.69 23.75 3.56
CA ILE A 214 8.68 22.88 4.17
C ILE A 214 8.01 21.55 4.54
N PHE A 215 8.40 20.50 3.84
CA PHE A 215 8.03 19.13 4.19
C PHE A 215 8.87 18.63 5.37
N ARG A 216 8.28 17.77 6.21
CA ARG A 216 8.93 17.19 7.39
C ARG A 216 9.55 18.27 8.29
N HIS A 217 8.77 19.32 8.53
CA HIS A 217 9.14 20.31 9.52
C HIS A 217 9.17 19.65 10.90
N LYS A 218 10.17 19.98 11.73
CA LYS A 218 10.43 19.30 13.02
C LYS A 218 10.23 20.24 14.21
N GLU A 219 9.55 21.37 14.01
CA GLU A 219 9.28 22.35 15.04
C GLU A 219 7.86 22.86 14.87
N THR A 220 7.16 23.00 16.00
CA THR A 220 5.82 23.58 16.05
C THR A 220 5.75 24.41 17.32
N ASP A 221 5.29 25.66 17.22
CA ASP A 221 5.13 26.58 18.35
C ASP A 221 6.40 26.76 19.21
N GLY A 222 7.57 26.78 18.55
CA GLY A 222 8.88 26.94 19.22
C GLY A 222 9.38 25.68 19.94
N VAL A 223 8.67 24.56 19.84
CA VAL A 223 9.07 23.27 20.41
C VAL A 223 9.62 22.37 19.31
N VAL A 224 10.86 21.91 19.49
CA VAL A 224 11.46 20.89 18.63
C VAL A 224 10.80 19.55 18.91
N LEU A 225 10.22 18.94 17.88
CA LEU A 225 9.62 17.62 17.91
C LEU A 225 10.74 16.55 17.97
N LYS A 226 11.29 16.34 19.17
CA LYS A 226 12.36 15.36 19.43
C LYS A 226 11.84 13.94 19.64
N ASN A 227 10.55 13.76 19.89
CA ASN A 227 9.92 12.55 20.46
C ASN A 227 9.89 11.33 19.52
N GLY A 228 10.74 11.28 18.49
CA GLY A 228 10.82 10.11 17.61
C GLY A 228 9.57 9.84 16.77
N GLN A 229 8.54 10.70 16.85
CA GLN A 229 7.51 10.76 15.83
C GLN A 229 8.24 11.12 14.55
N ARG A 230 8.53 10.11 13.74
CA ARG A 230 8.43 9.97 12.30
C ARG A 230 7.86 11.20 11.55
N ASN A 231 8.40 12.40 11.81
CA ASN A 231 7.74 13.70 11.63
C ASN A 231 7.37 13.96 10.17
N LEU A 232 6.08 13.82 9.88
CA LEU A 232 5.46 14.12 8.59
C LEU A 232 4.61 15.38 8.71
N THR A 233 5.22 16.46 9.21
CA THR A 233 4.57 17.78 9.32
C THR A 233 4.82 18.60 8.07
N LEU A 234 3.77 19.24 7.55
CA LEU A 234 3.87 20.27 6.52
C LEU A 234 3.84 21.66 7.17
N HIS A 235 4.84 22.48 6.88
CA HIS A 235 4.82 23.91 7.20
C HIS A 235 4.62 24.71 5.92
N VAL A 236 3.56 25.53 5.89
CA VAL A 236 3.24 26.45 4.79
C VAL A 236 3.16 27.88 5.33
N ALA A 237 3.85 28.82 4.70
CA ALA A 237 3.73 30.24 5.00
C ALA A 237 3.07 30.98 3.84
N PHE A 238 2.32 32.03 4.16
CA PHE A 238 1.56 32.84 3.20
C PHE A 238 2.03 34.30 3.18
N ASP A 239 1.73 35.02 2.12
CA ASP A 239 2.05 36.44 1.94
C ASP A 239 1.30 37.37 2.90
N ASN A 240 0.17 36.92 3.44
CA ASN A 240 -0.62 37.61 4.46
C ASN A 240 -0.13 37.35 5.90
N SER A 241 1.11 36.87 6.07
CA SER A 241 1.76 36.55 7.35
C SER A 241 1.13 35.38 8.12
N LYS A 242 0.14 34.67 7.55
CA LYS A 242 -0.35 33.42 8.14
C LYS A 242 0.68 32.32 7.95
N THR A 243 0.70 31.40 8.92
CA THR A 243 1.48 30.18 8.87
C THR A 243 0.61 29.01 9.26
N LEU A 244 0.75 27.90 8.55
CA LEU A 244 0.05 26.67 8.79
C LEU A 244 1.06 25.56 9.10
N TYR A 245 0.80 24.83 10.17
CA TYR A 245 1.47 23.59 10.52
C TYR A 245 0.43 22.48 10.50
N GLN A 246 0.64 21.43 9.71
CA GLN A 246 -0.26 20.28 9.68
C GLN A 246 0.53 19.00 9.90
N TYR A 247 0.16 18.24 10.92
CA TYR A 247 0.64 16.87 11.10
C TYR A 247 0.05 15.96 10.01
N CYS A 248 0.64 14.77 9.80
CA CYS A 248 0.25 13.89 8.69
C CYS A 248 -1.18 13.36 8.76
N ASP A 249 -1.70 13.19 9.97
CA ASP A 249 -3.07 12.79 10.25
C ASP A 249 -4.08 13.90 9.92
N GLU A 250 -3.68 15.16 10.09
CA GLU A 250 -4.49 16.34 9.75
C GLU A 250 -4.30 16.80 8.30
N ASN A 251 -3.18 16.45 7.67
CA ASN A 251 -2.84 16.88 6.31
C ASN A 251 -3.38 15.90 5.26
N MET A 252 -4.42 16.33 4.53
CA MET A 252 -5.07 15.50 3.50
C MET A 252 -4.10 15.04 2.39
N PHE A 253 -3.14 15.86 1.97
CA PHE A 253 -2.17 15.46 0.96
C PHE A 253 -1.16 14.42 1.48
N PHE A 254 -0.76 14.51 2.74
CA PHE A 254 0.06 13.48 3.35
C PHE A 254 -0.73 12.19 3.52
N ASN A 255 -1.97 12.27 3.99
CA ASN A 255 -2.82 11.11 4.20
C ASN A 255 -3.05 10.34 2.88
N GLY A 256 -3.36 11.03 1.78
CA GLY A 256 -3.49 10.41 0.47
C GLY A 256 -2.18 9.83 -0.08
N PHE A 257 -1.04 10.46 0.19
CA PHE A 257 0.28 9.94 -0.20
C PHE A 257 0.65 8.68 0.57
N LEU A 258 0.48 8.68 1.90
CA LEU A 258 0.77 7.54 2.78
C LEU A 258 -0.09 6.32 2.44
N ASN A 259 -1.34 6.57 2.03
CA ASN A 259 -2.25 5.53 1.54
C ASN A 259 -2.08 5.23 0.04
N LYS A 260 -1.20 5.96 -0.67
CA LYS A 260 -0.84 5.72 -2.07
C LYS A 260 -1.98 5.91 -3.05
N LEU A 261 -2.85 6.86 -2.75
CA LEU A 261 -4.09 7.11 -3.49
C LEU A 261 -3.84 7.66 -4.90
N TYR A 262 -2.76 8.42 -5.08
CA TYR A 262 -2.44 9.13 -6.32
C TYR A 262 -0.96 9.05 -6.66
N LEU A 263 -0.33 7.90 -6.42
CA LEU A 263 1.01 7.67 -6.93
C LEU A 263 0.98 7.43 -8.44
N ARG A 264 2.12 7.71 -9.06
CA ARG A 264 2.35 7.43 -10.48
C ARG A 264 2.13 5.94 -10.79
N PRO A 265 1.41 5.55 -11.87
CA PRO A 265 1.09 4.15 -12.16
C PRO A 265 2.33 3.24 -12.17
N SER A 266 3.40 3.72 -12.78
CA SER A 266 4.68 3.04 -12.88
C SER A 266 5.38 2.74 -11.55
N CYS A 267 4.98 3.42 -10.46
CA CYS A 267 5.49 3.10 -9.13
C CYS A 267 4.98 1.73 -8.64
N ALA A 268 3.88 1.22 -9.20
CA ALA A 268 3.32 -0.09 -8.87
C ALA A 268 4.19 -1.27 -9.29
N ALA A 269 5.07 -1.07 -10.28
CA ALA A 269 6.03 -2.07 -10.76
C ALA A 269 7.33 -1.38 -11.22
N CYS A 270 7.90 -0.54 -10.37
CA CYS A 270 9.11 0.22 -10.65
C CYS A 270 10.32 -0.70 -10.93
N LYS A 271 10.83 -0.64 -12.16
CA LYS A 271 11.97 -1.46 -12.62
C LYS A 271 13.34 -0.98 -12.11
N ALA A 272 13.38 0.14 -11.37
CA ALA A 272 14.60 0.74 -10.82
C ALA A 272 14.82 0.47 -9.32
N LYS A 273 13.86 -0.18 -8.64
CA LYS A 273 14.02 -0.64 -7.24
C LYS A 273 14.78 -1.97 -7.20
N ASP A 274 14.91 -2.61 -6.03
CA ASP A 274 15.62 -3.89 -5.88
C ASP A 274 17.09 -3.74 -6.32
N PHE A 275 17.71 -2.64 -5.88
CA PHE A 275 19.13 -2.31 -6.10
C PHE A 275 19.53 -2.08 -7.57
N ARG A 276 18.56 -1.78 -8.45
CA ARG A 276 18.80 -1.63 -9.90
C ARG A 276 19.10 -0.20 -10.33
N SER A 277 19.18 0.76 -9.42
CA SER A 277 19.46 2.15 -9.77
C SER A 277 20.89 2.38 -10.24
N GLY A 278 21.83 1.59 -9.71
CA GLY A 278 23.27 1.78 -9.89
C GLY A 278 23.84 2.94 -9.05
N SER A 279 23.13 3.37 -8.00
CA SER A 279 23.64 4.42 -7.10
C SER A 279 24.88 3.96 -6.32
N ASP A 280 25.64 4.90 -5.78
CA ASP A 280 26.77 4.56 -4.89
C ASP A 280 26.30 4.33 -3.45
N ILE A 281 25.35 5.15 -3.01
CA ILE A 281 24.75 5.11 -1.68
C ILE A 281 23.23 5.32 -1.82
N GLN A 282 22.45 4.60 -1.02
CA GLN A 282 21.03 4.86 -0.81
C GLN A 282 20.75 5.30 0.62
N LEU A 283 19.89 6.31 0.78
CA LEU A 283 19.52 6.87 2.07
C LEU A 283 18.03 6.70 2.37
N GLY A 284 17.71 6.38 3.62
CA GLY A 284 16.34 6.29 4.12
C GLY A 284 16.19 6.75 5.56
N ASP A 285 14.94 6.70 6.05
CA ASP A 285 14.66 6.74 7.48
C ASP A 285 14.95 5.34 8.05
N PHE A 286 15.71 5.24 9.15
CA PHE A 286 15.92 3.95 9.82
C PHE A 286 14.70 3.63 10.70
N TRP A 287 13.66 3.08 10.09
CA TRP A 287 12.42 2.78 10.79
C TRP A 287 12.58 1.62 11.77
N GLU A 288 11.83 1.66 12.88
CA GLU A 288 11.81 0.61 13.92
C GLU A 288 13.17 0.35 14.60
N ILE A 289 14.09 1.32 14.52
CA ILE A 289 15.39 1.26 15.18
C ILE A 289 15.26 1.05 16.70
N GLU A 290 14.18 1.53 17.31
CA GLU A 290 13.85 1.31 18.71
C GLU A 290 13.60 -0.16 19.07
N LYS A 291 13.25 -1.01 18.09
CA LYS A 291 13.09 -2.45 18.26
C LYS A 291 14.38 -3.21 17.96
N MET A 292 15.13 -2.77 16.93
CA MET A 292 16.30 -3.48 16.43
C MET A 292 17.59 -3.14 17.16
N TYR A 293 17.80 -1.85 17.46
CA TYR A 293 19.02 -1.29 18.05
C TYR A 293 18.68 -0.28 19.17
N PRO A 294 17.91 -0.65 20.21
CA PRO A 294 17.52 0.27 21.28
C PRO A 294 18.70 0.91 22.02
N GLU A 295 19.86 0.25 22.02
CA GLU A 295 21.08 0.69 22.69
C GLU A 295 21.72 1.94 22.07
N VAL A 296 21.43 2.23 20.79
CA VAL A 296 21.98 3.41 20.09
C VAL A 296 21.11 4.66 20.27
N LEU A 297 19.97 4.52 20.95
CA LEU A 297 19.00 5.60 21.14
C LEU A 297 19.16 6.26 22.50
N ASP A 298 19.04 7.58 22.49
CA ASP A 298 18.92 8.40 23.70
C ASP A 298 17.67 7.99 24.50
N VAL A 299 17.72 8.22 25.80
CA VAL A 299 16.61 7.96 26.73
C VAL A 299 16.06 9.30 27.21
N SER A 300 14.74 9.48 27.12
CA SER A 300 14.05 10.66 27.64
C SER A 300 14.07 10.68 29.19
N GLU A 301 13.70 11.82 29.76
CA GLU A 301 13.55 11.96 31.22
C GLU A 301 12.54 10.95 31.80
N ASP A 302 11.52 10.59 31.03
CA ASP A 302 10.48 9.61 31.40
C ASP A 302 10.90 8.14 31.13
N GLY A 303 12.15 7.91 30.70
CA GLY A 303 12.70 6.57 30.46
C GLY A 303 12.41 5.96 29.09
N GLU A 304 11.82 6.72 28.15
CA GLU A 304 11.50 6.25 26.80
C GLU A 304 12.68 6.39 25.84
N ARG A 305 12.87 5.43 24.93
CA ARG A 305 13.89 5.51 23.88
C ARG A 305 13.44 6.48 22.79
N ILE A 306 14.33 7.38 22.38
CA ILE A 306 14.02 8.44 21.41
C ILE A 306 14.63 8.10 20.04
N PRO A 307 13.83 7.62 19.06
CA PRO A 307 14.30 7.38 17.70
C PRO A 307 14.37 8.69 16.90
N PHE A 308 15.27 9.60 17.29
CA PHE A 308 15.40 10.90 16.64
C PHE A 308 16.32 10.82 15.42
N GLY A 309 15.79 10.94 14.20
CA GLY A 309 16.57 11.27 12.99
C GLY A 309 17.85 10.45 12.79
N ILE A 310 17.72 9.15 12.56
CA ILE A 310 18.81 8.26 12.17
C ILE A 310 18.54 7.77 10.74
N SER A 311 19.51 7.99 9.86
CA SER A 311 19.44 7.52 8.48
C SER A 311 19.85 6.08 8.39
N GLU A 312 19.07 5.31 7.64
CA GLU A 312 19.55 4.05 7.07
C GLU A 312 20.41 4.39 5.85
N VAL A 313 21.59 3.79 5.79
CA VAL A 313 22.58 4.00 4.73
C VAL A 313 22.93 2.65 4.13
N LEU A 314 22.58 2.46 2.87
CA LEU A 314 22.96 1.27 2.10
C LEU A 314 24.07 1.68 1.14
N ILE A 315 25.18 0.95 1.16
CA ILE A 315 26.35 1.25 0.33
C ILE A 315 26.51 0.13 -0.69
N TYR A 316 26.53 0.51 -1.97
CA TYR A 316 26.51 -0.43 -3.09
C TYR A 316 27.88 -0.61 -3.72
N THR A 317 28.55 0.50 -4.00
CA THR A 317 29.81 0.47 -4.75
C THR A 317 31.00 0.66 -3.83
N LYS A 318 32.17 0.16 -4.26
CA LYS A 318 33.46 0.47 -3.62
C LYS A 318 33.70 1.98 -3.50
N LYS A 319 33.31 2.75 -4.53
CA LYS A 319 33.39 4.22 -4.52
C LYS A 319 32.48 4.82 -3.42
N GLY A 320 31.29 4.24 -3.21
CA GLY A 320 30.41 4.57 -2.09
C GLY A 320 31.03 4.27 -0.73
N GLN A 321 31.70 3.12 -0.56
CA GLN A 321 32.41 2.77 0.68
C GLN A 321 33.55 3.74 0.99
N GLU A 322 34.39 4.03 -0.01
CA GLU A 322 35.48 5.01 0.11
C GLU A 322 34.95 6.40 0.45
N TRP A 323 33.82 6.80 -0.16
CA TRP A 323 33.17 8.07 0.12
C TRP A 323 32.58 8.15 1.52
N PHE A 324 31.87 7.12 1.96
CA PHE A 324 31.34 7.04 3.32
C PHE A 324 32.45 7.10 4.37
N GLN A 325 33.58 6.44 4.11
CA GLN A 325 34.73 6.48 5.02
C GLN A 325 35.35 7.90 5.13
N ARG A 326 35.33 8.71 4.06
CA ARG A 326 35.83 10.11 4.12
C ARG A 326 34.99 11.01 5.03
N ILE A 327 33.69 10.74 5.16
CA ILE A 327 32.80 11.57 5.97
C ILE A 327 32.65 11.09 7.42
N LYS A 328 33.35 10.02 7.80
CA LYS A 328 33.14 9.33 9.09
C LYS A 328 33.35 10.22 10.32
N ASP A 329 34.25 11.19 10.25
CA ASP A 329 34.50 12.13 11.35
C ASP A 329 33.39 13.19 11.52
N ARG A 330 32.46 13.29 10.57
CA ARG A 330 31.32 14.24 10.57
C ARG A 330 29.99 13.56 10.93
N ILE A 331 30.02 12.26 11.23
CA ILE A 331 28.84 11.45 11.52
C ILE A 331 29.07 10.53 12.71
N ASN A 332 28.00 10.22 13.42
CA ASN A 332 27.93 9.02 14.25
C ASN A 332 27.37 7.90 13.38
N CYS A 333 27.92 6.69 13.48
CA CYS A 333 27.44 5.54 12.72
C CYS A 333 27.69 4.20 13.41
N PHE A 334 26.86 3.21 13.11
CA PHE A 334 27.03 1.81 13.49
C PHE A 334 26.69 0.89 12.33
N LYS A 335 27.36 -0.26 12.24
CA LYS A 335 27.04 -1.27 11.22
C LYS A 335 25.77 -2.01 11.62
N ALA A 336 24.80 -2.07 10.73
CA ALA A 336 23.55 -2.80 10.92
C ALA A 336 23.61 -4.17 10.25
N ASP A 337 22.90 -5.13 10.83
CA ASP A 337 22.70 -6.45 10.25
C ASP A 337 21.59 -6.35 9.19
N ARG A 338 21.98 -6.64 7.95
CA ARG A 338 21.06 -6.66 6.82
C ARG A 338 19.86 -7.58 7.08
N MET A 339 20.04 -8.74 7.69
CA MET A 339 18.95 -9.68 7.94
C MET A 339 17.90 -9.09 8.88
N LEU A 340 18.32 -8.40 9.95
CA LEU A 340 17.41 -7.73 10.89
C LEU A 340 16.66 -6.56 10.23
N VAL A 341 17.38 -5.76 9.45
CA VAL A 341 16.79 -4.67 8.66
C VAL A 341 15.76 -5.21 7.67
N GLU A 342 16.07 -6.32 6.99
CA GLU A 342 15.15 -6.96 6.05
C GLU A 342 13.95 -7.62 6.73
N SER A 343 14.04 -8.12 7.97
CA SER A 343 12.95 -8.85 8.65
C SER A 343 12.00 -7.96 9.46
N GLU A 344 12.54 -7.04 10.25
CA GLU A 344 11.74 -6.20 11.15
C GLU A 344 11.14 -5.00 10.41
N GLN A 345 11.91 -4.35 9.52
CA GLN A 345 11.40 -3.19 8.78
C GLN A 345 10.47 -3.56 7.60
N THR A 346 10.08 -4.82 7.39
CA THR A 346 9.31 -5.27 6.21
C THR A 346 8.05 -4.45 5.93
N ASP A 347 7.38 -3.89 6.93
CA ASP A 347 6.21 -3.02 6.75
C ASP A 347 6.53 -1.65 6.17
N THR A 348 7.76 -1.15 6.38
CA THR A 348 8.20 0.20 6.04
C THR A 348 9.26 0.25 4.93
N ASN A 349 9.97 -0.86 4.70
CA ASN A 349 11.11 -0.99 3.78
C ASN A 349 10.92 -2.00 2.64
N TRP A 350 9.72 -2.54 2.43
CA TRP A 350 9.43 -3.36 1.25
C TRP A 350 9.83 -2.66 -0.07
N TYR A 351 9.90 -1.33 -0.06
CA TYR A 351 10.37 -0.47 -1.15
C TYR A 351 11.84 -0.65 -1.55
N LEU A 352 12.68 -1.13 -0.63
CA LEU A 352 14.09 -1.47 -0.88
C LEU A 352 14.18 -2.75 -1.72
N LEU A 353 13.41 -3.77 -1.33
CA LEU A 353 13.67 -5.16 -1.72
C LEU A 353 12.80 -5.66 -2.88
N LYS A 354 11.64 -5.03 -3.16
CA LYS A 354 10.77 -5.44 -4.26
C LYS A 354 10.31 -4.28 -5.14
N SER A 355 10.08 -4.60 -6.41
CA SER A 355 9.85 -3.66 -7.49
C SER A 355 8.54 -2.85 -7.39
N GLY A 356 7.56 -3.23 -6.56
CA GLY A 356 6.20 -2.71 -6.73
C GLY A 356 5.53 -2.04 -5.54
N SER A 357 5.09 -0.78 -5.70
CA SER A 357 4.17 -0.09 -4.80
C SER A 357 2.72 -0.48 -5.01
N GLN A 358 2.21 -1.39 -4.18
CA GLN A 358 0.78 -1.64 -4.11
C GLN A 358 0.05 -0.30 -3.97
N GLN A 359 -0.68 0.07 -5.01
CA GLN A 359 -1.46 1.30 -5.07
C GLN A 359 -2.65 1.19 -4.14
N HIS A 360 -3.23 2.32 -3.75
CA HIS A 360 -4.53 2.29 -3.10
C HIS A 360 -5.56 1.65 -4.03
N TRP A 361 -6.43 0.82 -3.49
CA TRP A 361 -7.49 0.14 -4.24
C TRP A 361 -8.51 1.12 -4.82
N ASN A 362 -8.75 2.27 -4.17
CA ASN A 362 -9.56 3.36 -4.72
C ASN A 362 -8.82 4.34 -5.65
N ARG A 363 -7.58 4.05 -6.08
CA ARG A 363 -6.84 4.97 -6.96
C ARG A 363 -7.60 5.29 -8.26
N ASP A 364 -8.11 4.26 -8.92
CA ASP A 364 -8.75 4.45 -10.23
C ASP A 364 -10.08 5.18 -10.08
N THR A 365 -10.85 4.87 -9.03
CA THR A 365 -12.05 5.62 -8.63
C THR A 365 -11.71 7.07 -8.29
N PHE A 366 -10.65 7.32 -7.54
CA PHE A 366 -10.18 8.66 -7.21
C PHE A 366 -9.87 9.46 -8.47
N PHE A 367 -9.12 8.90 -9.43
CA PHE A 367 -8.78 9.63 -10.66
C PHE A 367 -9.96 9.78 -11.63
N LYS A 368 -10.92 8.85 -11.62
CA LYS A 368 -12.20 9.03 -12.32
C LYS A 368 -12.96 10.24 -11.76
N GLU A 369 -13.14 10.29 -10.44
CA GLU A 369 -13.82 11.41 -9.77
C GLU A 369 -13.05 12.73 -9.93
N TYR A 370 -11.72 12.70 -9.80
CA TYR A 370 -10.83 13.84 -10.01
C TYR A 370 -10.93 14.44 -11.41
N LYS A 371 -11.19 13.60 -12.42
CA LYS A 371 -11.41 14.06 -13.81
C LYS A 371 -12.76 14.74 -13.98
N GLU A 372 -13.79 14.26 -13.28
CA GLU A 372 -15.17 14.78 -13.35
C GLU A 372 -15.32 16.10 -12.59
N ASN A 373 -14.81 16.18 -11.36
CA ASN A 373 -14.79 17.38 -10.55
C ASN A 373 -13.56 17.37 -9.66
N SER A 374 -12.79 18.45 -9.64
CA SER A 374 -11.55 18.57 -8.87
C SER A 374 -11.42 19.89 -8.12
N ASP A 375 -12.54 20.58 -7.94
CA ASP A 375 -12.58 21.89 -7.30
C ASP A 375 -12.28 21.80 -5.80
N ASN A 376 -12.65 20.68 -5.16
CA ASN A 376 -12.32 20.38 -3.77
C ASN A 376 -11.54 19.05 -3.68
N VAL A 377 -10.21 19.15 -3.70
CA VAL A 377 -9.34 17.96 -3.65
C VAL A 377 -9.33 17.32 -2.26
N TYR A 378 -9.61 18.08 -1.19
CA TYR A 378 -9.65 17.52 0.16
C TYR A 378 -10.80 16.54 0.32
N GLU A 379 -12.01 16.93 -0.10
CA GLU A 379 -13.17 16.05 -0.05
C GLU A 379 -13.00 14.84 -0.96
N LEU A 380 -12.38 14.99 -2.14
CA LEU A 380 -12.04 13.84 -2.98
C LEU A 380 -11.10 12.87 -2.28
N ILE A 381 -10.01 13.37 -1.68
CA ILE A 381 -9.07 12.53 -0.95
C ILE A 381 -9.77 11.85 0.22
N LYS A 382 -10.45 12.62 1.08
CA LYS A 382 -11.19 12.12 2.24
C LYS A 382 -12.23 11.07 1.84
N LYS A 383 -13.05 11.33 0.83
CA LYS A 383 -14.05 10.39 0.29
C LYS A 383 -13.40 9.09 -0.19
N ASN A 384 -12.25 9.15 -0.85
CA ASN A 384 -11.56 7.97 -1.40
C ASN A 384 -10.71 7.21 -0.36
N LEU A 385 -10.34 7.87 0.75
CA LEU A 385 -9.67 7.24 1.89
C LEU A 385 -10.65 6.66 2.92
N ASN A 386 -11.85 7.23 3.02
CA ASN A 386 -12.89 6.77 3.94
C ASN A 386 -13.65 5.56 3.42
N ILE A 387 -14.31 4.87 4.35
CA ILE A 387 -15.30 3.85 4.02
C ILE A 387 -16.56 4.54 3.49
N ARG A 388 -17.03 4.16 2.30
CA ARG A 388 -18.13 4.80 1.55
C ARG A 388 -19.40 3.98 1.70
N ASN A 389 -20.54 4.62 1.44
CA ASN A 389 -21.87 3.98 1.33
C ASN A 389 -22.36 3.32 2.62
N LEU A 390 -21.63 3.42 3.73
CA LEU A 390 -22.05 2.83 5.01
C LEU A 390 -23.24 3.59 5.60
N GLU A 391 -23.41 4.87 5.28
CA GLU A 391 -24.57 5.67 5.66
C GLU A 391 -25.90 5.05 5.20
N ASN A 392 -25.91 4.26 4.12
CA ASN A 392 -27.10 3.55 3.65
C ASN A 392 -27.57 2.45 4.62
N LEU A 393 -26.66 1.99 5.49
CA LEU A 393 -26.90 0.95 6.48
C LEU A 393 -27.25 1.51 7.87
N SER A 394 -27.25 2.84 8.04
CA SER A 394 -27.66 3.45 9.29
C SER A 394 -29.11 3.09 9.65
N GLY A 395 -29.32 2.66 10.89
CA GLY A 395 -30.59 2.16 11.42
C GLY A 395 -31.07 0.82 10.85
N LYS A 396 -30.21 0.10 10.10
CA LYS A 396 -30.54 -1.22 9.52
C LYS A 396 -29.99 -2.37 10.36
N ASN A 397 -30.56 -3.55 10.17
CA ASN A 397 -30.18 -4.76 10.88
C ASN A 397 -29.82 -5.86 9.88
N ILE A 398 -28.75 -6.60 10.18
CA ILE A 398 -28.24 -7.67 9.30
C ILE A 398 -28.33 -9.02 10.02
N GLY A 399 -28.84 -10.01 9.30
CA GLY A 399 -28.66 -11.42 9.58
C GLY A 399 -27.61 -12.01 8.63
N MET A 400 -26.79 -12.96 9.09
CA MET A 400 -25.81 -13.59 8.20
C MET A 400 -25.69 -15.11 8.34
N TRP A 401 -25.32 -15.76 7.24
CA TRP A 401 -24.71 -17.08 7.24
C TRP A 401 -23.43 -17.06 6.38
N GLY A 402 -22.33 -17.61 6.88
CA GLY A 402 -21.10 -17.73 6.08
C GLY A 402 -19.83 -17.53 6.88
N SER A 403 -18.83 -16.96 6.24
CA SER A 403 -17.45 -16.97 6.71
C SER A 403 -17.15 -16.01 7.87
N TYR A 404 -15.98 -16.24 8.47
CA TYR A 404 -15.37 -15.29 9.39
C TYR A 404 -15.11 -13.91 8.73
N ASN A 405 -14.81 -13.88 7.43
CA ASN A 405 -14.52 -12.65 6.71
C ASN A 405 -15.78 -11.79 6.50
N LEU A 406 -16.92 -12.40 6.16
CA LEU A 406 -18.19 -11.68 6.06
C LEU A 406 -18.57 -11.07 7.41
N ARG A 407 -18.42 -11.83 8.50
CA ARG A 407 -18.64 -11.32 9.86
C ARG A 407 -17.76 -10.12 10.17
N ASN A 408 -16.48 -10.14 9.78
CA ASN A 408 -15.58 -9.03 10.03
C ASN A 408 -15.92 -7.80 9.19
N SER A 409 -16.38 -8.00 7.97
CA SER A 409 -16.86 -6.91 7.11
C SER A 409 -18.11 -6.26 7.72
N ILE A 410 -19.07 -7.05 8.19
CA ILE A 410 -20.23 -6.53 8.95
C ILE A 410 -19.81 -5.87 10.26
N GLY A 411 -18.80 -6.40 10.95
CA GLY A 411 -18.24 -5.75 12.14
C GLY A 411 -17.70 -4.35 11.85
N ILE A 412 -17.05 -4.15 10.70
CA ILE A 412 -16.63 -2.82 10.25
C ILE A 412 -17.85 -1.92 9.99
N ILE A 413 -18.93 -2.43 9.41
CA ILE A 413 -20.16 -1.64 9.24
C ILE A 413 -20.67 -1.16 10.61
N SER A 414 -20.76 -2.06 11.59
CA SER A 414 -21.19 -1.74 12.96
C SER A 414 -20.23 -0.80 13.71
N ASP A 415 -18.94 -0.79 13.37
CA ASP A 415 -17.97 0.14 13.97
C ASP A 415 -18.17 1.59 13.47
N TYR A 416 -18.77 1.77 12.28
CA TYR A 416 -18.92 3.07 11.62
C TYR A 416 -20.37 3.57 11.55
N THR A 417 -21.34 2.74 11.92
CA THR A 417 -22.79 3.02 11.85
C THR A 417 -23.50 2.42 13.06
N ASP A 418 -24.78 2.72 13.22
CA ASP A 418 -25.67 2.05 14.18
C ASP A 418 -26.28 0.74 13.64
N CYS A 419 -25.71 0.17 12.57
CA CYS A 419 -26.16 -1.10 12.00
C CYS A 419 -25.80 -2.29 12.90
N GLU A 420 -26.80 -3.11 13.27
CA GLU A 420 -26.59 -4.25 14.18
C GLU A 420 -26.62 -5.60 13.46
N LEU A 421 -25.70 -6.49 13.83
CA LEU A 421 -25.74 -7.90 13.46
C LEU A 421 -26.64 -8.69 14.43
N LYS A 422 -27.87 -9.01 14.01
CA LYS A 422 -28.88 -9.66 14.88
C LYS A 422 -28.61 -11.13 15.11
N PHE A 423 -28.18 -11.83 14.07
CA PHE A 423 -27.83 -13.24 14.17
C PHE A 423 -26.74 -13.60 13.17
N GLN A 424 -25.94 -14.59 13.53
CA GLN A 424 -24.88 -15.12 12.68
C GLN A 424 -24.82 -16.65 12.77
N PHE A 425 -24.63 -17.28 11.62
CA PHE A 425 -24.38 -18.71 11.52
C PHE A 425 -23.11 -18.94 10.73
N ARG A 426 -22.18 -19.73 11.28
CA ARG A 426 -20.87 -20.00 10.69
C ARG A 426 -20.48 -21.44 10.97
N ASN A 427 -19.43 -21.94 10.32
CA ASN A 427 -18.86 -23.28 10.54
C ASN A 427 -19.79 -24.44 10.18
N SER A 428 -20.77 -24.20 9.30
CA SER A 428 -21.75 -25.17 8.86
C SER A 428 -21.97 -25.08 7.36
N THR A 429 -21.83 -26.20 6.65
CA THR A 429 -22.25 -26.32 5.25
C THR A 429 -23.77 -26.33 5.14
N ILE A 430 -24.32 -25.90 4.00
CA ILE A 430 -25.76 -25.95 3.71
C ILE A 430 -26.29 -27.39 3.79
N CYS A 431 -25.52 -28.36 3.30
CA CYS A 431 -25.89 -29.77 3.42
C CYS A 431 -26.03 -30.23 4.88
N SER A 432 -25.16 -29.73 5.77
CA SER A 432 -25.32 -29.95 7.20
C SER A 432 -26.53 -29.20 7.75
N LEU A 433 -26.69 -27.91 7.45
CA LEU A 433 -27.78 -27.07 7.97
C LEU A 433 -29.18 -27.65 7.68
N MET A 434 -29.34 -28.27 6.51
CA MET A 434 -30.60 -28.80 6.05
C MET A 434 -30.85 -30.27 6.44
N SER A 435 -29.88 -30.97 7.04
CA SER A 435 -30.06 -32.37 7.47
C SER A 435 -30.89 -32.49 8.76
N GLU A 436 -31.21 -33.71 9.18
CA GLU A 436 -31.90 -33.97 10.46
C GLU A 436 -31.02 -33.63 11.68
N PRO A 437 -31.57 -33.10 12.78
CA PRO A 437 -30.83 -32.80 14.01
C PRO A 437 -30.54 -34.05 14.84
N ASN A 438 -29.51 -33.99 15.70
CA ASN A 438 -29.21 -35.06 16.66
C ASN A 438 -28.95 -34.52 18.07
N THR A 439 -30.03 -34.33 18.84
CA THR A 439 -29.98 -33.82 20.22
C THR A 439 -29.44 -34.84 21.23
N GLN A 440 -29.32 -36.11 20.85
CA GLN A 440 -28.80 -37.18 21.71
C GLN A 440 -27.28 -37.38 21.55
N LEU A 441 -26.67 -36.73 20.55
CA LEU A 441 -25.24 -36.85 20.29
C LEU A 441 -24.46 -36.17 21.43
N GLN A 442 -23.85 -36.99 22.29
CA GLN A 442 -22.94 -36.48 23.31
C GLN A 442 -21.66 -35.99 22.65
N TYR A 443 -21.45 -34.68 22.64
CA TYR A 443 -20.17 -34.08 22.30
C TYR A 443 -19.51 -33.56 23.59
N MET A 444 -18.27 -33.95 23.85
CA MET A 444 -17.52 -33.31 24.92
C MET A 444 -17.15 -31.89 24.53
N LYS A 445 -17.18 -30.96 25.48
CA LYS A 445 -16.72 -29.58 25.31
C LYS A 445 -15.21 -29.61 25.02
N GLY A 446 -14.85 -29.75 23.75
CA GLY A 446 -13.49 -30.08 23.34
C GLY A 446 -12.61 -28.87 23.07
N SER A 447 -13.19 -27.79 22.58
CA SER A 447 -12.45 -26.55 22.30
C SER A 447 -12.30 -25.70 23.56
N SER A 448 -11.13 -25.10 23.77
CA SER A 448 -10.94 -24.01 24.74
C SER A 448 -11.68 -22.73 24.33
N ASN A 449 -12.14 -22.63 23.08
CA ASN A 449 -12.90 -21.52 22.54
C ASN A 449 -14.43 -21.76 22.68
N PRO A 450 -15.14 -21.00 23.53
CA PRO A 450 -16.59 -21.15 23.72
C PRO A 450 -17.40 -20.97 22.44
N PHE A 451 -16.93 -20.13 21.51
CA PHE A 451 -17.60 -19.89 20.23
C PHE A 451 -17.58 -21.14 19.35
N ARG A 452 -16.44 -21.83 19.26
CA ARG A 452 -16.29 -23.05 18.44
C ARG A 452 -17.18 -24.18 18.94
N ASN A 453 -17.24 -24.36 20.27
CA ASN A 453 -18.16 -25.33 20.89
C ASN A 453 -19.62 -25.01 20.57
N ARG A 454 -20.00 -23.73 20.65
CA ARG A 454 -21.36 -23.30 20.31
C ARG A 454 -21.67 -23.55 18.85
N MET A 455 -20.78 -23.22 17.91
CA MET A 455 -21.04 -23.47 16.49
C MET A 455 -21.17 -24.96 16.16
N LEU A 456 -20.33 -25.82 16.75
CA LEU A 456 -20.46 -27.26 16.56
C LEU A 456 -21.80 -27.78 17.11
N ARG A 457 -22.21 -27.33 18.29
CA ARG A 457 -23.53 -27.65 18.85
C ARG A 457 -24.64 -27.23 17.89
N ASN A 458 -24.60 -25.98 17.44
CA ASN A 458 -25.60 -25.42 16.54
C ASN A 458 -25.67 -26.19 15.22
N ASP A 459 -24.54 -26.68 14.72
CA ASP A 459 -24.46 -27.54 13.55
C ASP A 459 -25.13 -28.90 13.82
N ILE A 460 -24.89 -29.54 14.96
CA ILE A 460 -25.47 -30.85 15.33
C ILE A 460 -26.98 -30.75 15.58
N GLU A 461 -27.41 -29.73 16.32
CA GLU A 461 -28.80 -29.49 16.72
C GLU A 461 -29.61 -28.77 15.64
N LYS A 462 -28.95 -28.33 14.54
CA LYS A 462 -29.55 -27.62 13.40
C LYS A 462 -30.26 -26.34 13.83
N GLU A 463 -29.68 -25.65 14.81
CA GLU A 463 -30.23 -24.42 15.40
C GLU A 463 -30.44 -23.31 14.37
N PHE A 464 -29.76 -23.35 13.22
CA PHE A 464 -30.00 -22.43 12.11
C PHE A 464 -31.49 -22.29 11.79
N ARG A 465 -32.20 -23.41 11.63
CA ARG A 465 -33.61 -23.38 11.20
C ARG A 465 -34.50 -22.73 12.26
N THR A 466 -34.36 -23.14 13.52
CA THR A 466 -35.13 -22.57 14.63
C THR A 466 -34.78 -21.12 14.92
N ASN A 467 -33.52 -20.71 14.72
CA ASN A 467 -33.10 -19.34 14.98
C ASN A 467 -33.48 -18.39 13.84
N ILE A 468 -33.48 -18.83 12.57
CA ILE A 468 -34.05 -18.05 11.46
C ILE A 468 -35.54 -17.80 11.72
N GLU A 469 -36.30 -18.84 12.08
CA GLU A 469 -37.71 -18.70 12.48
C GLU A 469 -37.95 -17.66 13.57
N LYS A 470 -37.02 -17.56 14.53
CA LYS A 470 -37.15 -16.68 15.70
C LYS A 470 -36.68 -15.26 15.46
N TYR A 471 -35.59 -15.07 14.72
CA TYR A 471 -34.86 -13.80 14.67
C TYR A 471 -34.90 -13.13 13.29
N ALA A 472 -35.43 -13.79 12.25
CA ALA A 472 -35.44 -13.20 10.90
C ALA A 472 -36.19 -11.86 10.84
N SER A 473 -37.28 -11.70 11.59
CA SER A 473 -38.05 -10.45 11.64
C SER A 473 -37.29 -9.27 12.25
N GLU A 474 -36.16 -9.52 12.93
CA GLU A 474 -35.31 -8.46 13.49
C GLU A 474 -34.26 -7.96 12.49
N ALA A 475 -34.06 -8.64 11.36
CA ALA A 475 -33.08 -8.28 10.34
C ALA A 475 -33.76 -7.73 9.08
N ASP A 476 -33.25 -6.61 8.56
CA ASP A 476 -33.70 -6.03 7.29
C ASP A 476 -33.12 -6.80 6.10
N PHE A 477 -31.86 -7.24 6.22
CA PHE A 477 -31.11 -7.93 5.17
C PHE A 477 -30.55 -9.26 5.65
N PHE A 478 -30.54 -10.25 4.75
CA PHE A 478 -29.86 -11.51 4.97
C PHE A 478 -28.68 -11.66 4.00
N ILE A 479 -27.46 -11.61 4.53
CA ILE A 479 -26.23 -11.61 3.74
C ILE A 479 -25.50 -12.94 3.93
N MET A 480 -25.04 -13.54 2.84
CA MET A 480 -24.28 -14.79 2.93
C MET A 480 -23.06 -14.87 2.03
N ASP A 481 -22.13 -15.76 2.37
CA ASP A 481 -21.07 -16.23 1.48
C ASP A 481 -20.94 -17.75 1.55
N LEU A 482 -20.26 -18.36 0.57
CA LEU A 482 -20.16 -19.81 0.44
C LEU A 482 -18.86 -20.39 0.99
N LEU A 483 -18.05 -19.62 1.72
CA LEU A 483 -16.72 -20.10 2.12
C LEU A 483 -16.81 -21.31 3.07
N GLU A 484 -17.92 -21.46 3.78
CA GLU A 484 -18.20 -22.60 4.66
C GLU A 484 -18.38 -23.91 3.88
N GLU A 485 -18.73 -23.85 2.60
CA GLU A 485 -18.82 -25.01 1.70
C GLU A 485 -17.45 -25.60 1.32
N ARG A 486 -16.35 -25.04 1.86
CA ARG A 486 -15.00 -25.62 1.79
C ARG A 486 -14.83 -26.82 2.73
N TYR A 487 -15.65 -26.92 3.76
CA TYR A 487 -15.52 -27.96 4.76
C TYR A 487 -16.04 -29.30 4.25
N ASP A 488 -15.31 -30.35 4.55
CA ASP A 488 -15.82 -31.72 4.43
C ASP A 488 -16.94 -31.98 5.45
N SER A 489 -17.75 -33.01 5.20
CA SER A 489 -18.82 -33.42 6.09
C SER A 489 -18.76 -34.92 6.40
N PHE A 490 -19.47 -35.35 7.44
CA PHE A 490 -19.66 -36.76 7.79
C PHE A 490 -21.08 -37.00 8.31
N ILE A 491 -21.53 -38.25 8.29
CA ILE A 491 -22.85 -38.65 8.77
C ILE A 491 -22.73 -39.43 10.09
N VAL A 492 -23.62 -39.10 11.03
CA VAL A 492 -23.89 -39.86 12.25
C VAL A 492 -25.39 -40.14 12.31
N GLY A 493 -25.77 -41.40 12.10
CA GLY A 493 -27.19 -41.76 11.95
C GLY A 493 -27.78 -41.13 10.68
N GLN A 494 -28.69 -40.17 10.84
CA GLN A 494 -29.31 -39.41 9.73
C GLN A 494 -28.81 -37.95 9.65
N THR A 495 -27.91 -37.56 10.56
CA THR A 495 -27.42 -36.18 10.68
C THR A 495 -26.10 -36.04 9.93
N ILE A 496 -26.06 -35.10 8.99
CA ILE A 496 -24.82 -34.64 8.37
C ILE A 496 -24.20 -33.60 9.30
N ILE A 497 -22.90 -33.67 9.56
CA ILE A 497 -22.17 -32.74 10.43
C ILE A 497 -20.97 -32.21 9.66
N THR A 498 -20.73 -30.92 9.77
CA THR A 498 -19.60 -30.22 9.16
C THR A 498 -18.33 -30.48 9.94
N LYS A 499 -17.24 -30.86 9.26
CA LYS A 499 -15.90 -30.98 9.86
C LYS A 499 -15.27 -29.59 10.05
N SER A 500 -15.89 -28.78 10.87
CA SER A 500 -15.40 -27.45 11.21
C SER A 500 -14.20 -27.50 12.15
N GLU A 501 -13.54 -26.37 12.39
CA GLU A 501 -12.48 -26.27 13.42
C GLU A 501 -12.94 -26.77 14.79
N GLY A 502 -14.19 -26.49 15.17
CA GLY A 502 -14.77 -26.96 16.43
C GLY A 502 -14.85 -28.48 16.50
N TYR A 503 -15.12 -29.16 15.37
CA TYR A 503 -15.10 -30.61 15.30
C TYR A 503 -13.69 -31.16 15.54
N PHE A 504 -12.67 -30.61 14.89
CA PHE A 504 -11.28 -31.09 15.01
C PHE A 504 -10.69 -30.95 16.41
N GLU A 505 -11.19 -30.03 17.21
CA GLU A 505 -10.77 -29.83 18.61
C GLU A 505 -11.55 -30.71 19.60
N THR A 506 -12.55 -31.48 19.15
CA THR A 506 -13.36 -32.34 20.02
C THR A 506 -12.93 -33.79 19.99
N THR A 507 -12.96 -34.44 21.15
CA THR A 507 -12.78 -35.88 21.28
C THR A 507 -14.15 -36.54 21.43
N GLY A 508 -14.52 -37.43 20.49
CA GLY A 508 -15.65 -38.36 20.69
C GLY A 508 -16.70 -38.43 19.60
N ILE A 509 -16.72 -37.53 18.60
CA ILE A 509 -17.71 -37.62 17.50
C ILE A 509 -17.12 -38.41 16.33
N GLN A 510 -17.62 -39.64 16.14
CA GLN A 510 -17.26 -40.50 15.01
C GLN A 510 -18.45 -40.66 14.05
N GLY A 511 -18.17 -40.62 12.75
CA GLY A 511 -19.16 -40.91 11.73
C GLY A 511 -18.53 -41.19 10.37
N MET A 512 -19.37 -41.54 9.40
CA MET A 512 -18.93 -41.92 8.06
C MET A 512 -18.69 -40.66 7.21
N PRO A 513 -17.52 -40.48 6.58
CA PRO A 513 -17.29 -39.36 5.66
C PRO A 513 -18.35 -39.32 4.55
N VAL A 514 -18.79 -38.11 4.19
CA VAL A 514 -19.72 -37.91 3.08
C VAL A 514 -19.07 -37.06 2.02
N PHE A 515 -19.14 -37.55 0.79
CA PHE A 515 -18.76 -36.77 -0.38
C PHE A 515 -20.00 -36.07 -0.95
N ILE A 516 -20.08 -34.76 -0.77
CA ILE A 516 -21.16 -33.93 -1.31
C ILE A 516 -20.84 -33.62 -2.77
N THR A 517 -21.58 -34.24 -3.69
CA THR A 517 -21.48 -33.91 -5.12
C THR A 517 -22.15 -32.57 -5.42
N PHE A 518 -21.80 -31.97 -6.56
CA PHE A 518 -22.43 -30.71 -6.97
C PHE A 518 -23.95 -30.85 -7.18
N ASP A 519 -24.44 -31.98 -7.68
CA ASP A 519 -25.88 -32.24 -7.83
C ASP A 519 -26.60 -32.35 -6.48
N MET A 520 -25.99 -33.03 -5.50
CA MET A 520 -26.51 -33.07 -4.13
C MET A 520 -26.57 -31.67 -3.54
N TRP A 521 -25.49 -30.91 -3.70
CA TRP A 521 -25.42 -29.53 -3.24
C TRP A 521 -26.49 -28.66 -3.88
N LYS A 522 -26.70 -28.72 -5.20
CA LYS A 522 -27.73 -27.94 -5.90
C LYS A 522 -29.13 -28.23 -5.35
N LYS A 523 -29.46 -29.50 -5.16
CA LYS A 523 -30.76 -29.91 -4.60
C LYS A 523 -30.95 -29.32 -3.20
N THR A 524 -29.97 -29.49 -2.31
CA THR A 524 -30.07 -28.99 -0.95
C THR A 524 -30.01 -27.46 -0.88
N PHE A 525 -29.31 -26.80 -1.81
CA PHE A 525 -29.32 -25.34 -1.92
C PHE A 525 -30.69 -24.82 -2.32
N CYS A 526 -31.41 -25.49 -3.23
CA CYS A 526 -32.80 -25.14 -3.54
C CYS A 526 -33.69 -25.26 -2.29
N GLU A 527 -33.59 -26.35 -1.53
CA GLU A 527 -34.33 -26.55 -0.27
C GLU A 527 -33.98 -25.46 0.77
N PHE A 528 -32.70 -25.08 0.87
CA PHE A 528 -32.24 -23.99 1.71
C PHE A 528 -32.85 -22.64 1.29
N MET A 529 -32.86 -22.34 -0.01
CA MET A 529 -33.44 -21.11 -0.54
C MET A 529 -34.95 -21.07 -0.31
N GLU A 530 -35.66 -22.16 -0.56
CA GLU A 530 -37.10 -22.29 -0.24
C GLU A 530 -37.39 -22.09 1.24
N PHE A 531 -36.48 -22.50 2.13
CA PHE A 531 -36.61 -22.26 3.57
C PHE A 531 -36.38 -20.78 3.91
N VAL A 532 -35.27 -20.18 3.47
CA VAL A 532 -34.91 -18.79 3.79
C VAL A 532 -35.91 -17.79 3.21
N GLN A 533 -36.43 -18.04 2.00
CA GLN A 533 -37.43 -17.17 1.34
C GLN A 533 -38.78 -17.12 2.05
N ARG A 534 -39.05 -18.00 3.02
CA ARG A 534 -40.23 -17.87 3.90
C ARG A 534 -40.11 -16.69 4.85
N TYR A 535 -38.89 -16.21 5.10
CA TYR A 535 -38.60 -15.18 6.10
C TYR A 535 -37.98 -13.91 5.49
N PHE A 536 -37.29 -14.03 4.36
CA PHE A 536 -36.68 -12.89 3.67
C PHE A 536 -37.18 -12.81 2.22
N SER A 537 -37.54 -11.60 1.77
CA SER A 537 -37.73 -11.36 0.34
C SER A 537 -36.40 -11.46 -0.40
N ILE A 538 -36.44 -11.93 -1.65
CA ILE A 538 -35.24 -12.05 -2.50
C ILE A 538 -34.51 -10.71 -2.65
N SER A 539 -35.25 -9.60 -2.70
CA SER A 539 -34.71 -8.23 -2.77
C SER A 539 -33.84 -7.85 -1.56
N ASN A 540 -34.05 -8.50 -0.42
CA ASN A 540 -33.34 -8.22 0.83
C ASN A 540 -32.23 -9.25 1.09
N MET A 541 -31.96 -10.13 0.12
CA MET A 541 -30.90 -11.13 0.19
C MET A 541 -29.70 -10.68 -0.63
N MET A 542 -28.51 -10.86 -0.04
CA MET A 542 -27.25 -10.58 -0.72
C MET A 542 -26.29 -11.76 -0.58
N ILE A 543 -25.54 -12.03 -1.65
CA ILE A 543 -24.53 -13.09 -1.65
C ILE A 543 -23.18 -12.49 -2.02
N ALA A 544 -22.24 -12.53 -1.09
CA ALA A 544 -20.87 -12.11 -1.29
C ALA A 544 -20.03 -13.23 -1.92
N GLU A 545 -19.41 -12.92 -3.06
CA GLU A 545 -18.44 -13.81 -3.71
C GLU A 545 -17.11 -13.78 -2.96
N ASN A 546 -16.89 -14.76 -2.11
CA ASN A 546 -15.75 -14.80 -1.21
C ASN A 546 -14.94 -16.08 -1.44
N TYR A 547 -13.62 -15.93 -1.50
CA TYR A 547 -12.69 -16.98 -1.88
C TYR A 547 -11.54 -17.09 -0.88
N LEU A 548 -10.90 -18.25 -0.85
CA LEU A 548 -9.67 -18.42 -0.09
C LEU A 548 -8.53 -17.61 -0.70
N CYS A 549 -7.76 -16.96 0.15
CA CYS A 549 -6.56 -16.24 -0.21
C CYS A 549 -5.47 -17.23 -0.64
N SER A 550 -5.07 -17.19 -1.90
CA SER A 550 -3.95 -17.99 -2.43
C SER A 550 -2.57 -17.45 -2.03
N ARG A 551 -2.54 -16.25 -1.43
CA ARG A 551 -1.34 -15.55 -1.00
C ARG A 551 -1.48 -14.94 0.38
N TYR A 552 -0.35 -14.67 1.01
CA TYR A 552 -0.26 -13.98 2.29
C TYR A 552 0.87 -12.95 2.30
N GLY A 553 0.79 -11.98 3.20
CA GLY A 553 1.81 -10.94 3.36
C GLY A 553 1.27 -9.80 4.21
N ARG A 554 2.12 -8.84 4.55
CA ARG A 554 1.69 -7.63 5.25
C ARG A 554 1.12 -6.59 4.29
N ILE A 555 0.34 -5.63 4.80
CA ILE A 555 -0.07 -4.47 4.02
C ILE A 555 1.18 -3.80 3.42
N ASN A 556 1.13 -3.52 2.12
CA ASN A 556 2.25 -2.97 1.36
C ASN A 556 3.47 -3.89 1.16
N ALA A 557 3.58 -5.03 1.84
CA ALA A 557 4.63 -6.00 1.59
C ALA A 557 4.33 -6.92 0.39
N PRO A 558 5.33 -7.59 -0.19
CA PRO A 558 5.11 -8.63 -1.19
C PRO A 558 4.19 -9.73 -0.69
N LYS A 559 3.35 -10.24 -1.58
CA LYS A 559 2.51 -11.39 -1.27
C LYS A 559 3.21 -12.67 -1.69
N TYR A 560 3.27 -13.62 -0.78
CA TYR A 560 3.86 -14.93 -0.97
C TYR A 560 2.75 -15.94 -1.22
N GLU A 561 2.99 -16.89 -2.11
CA GLU A 561 2.02 -17.94 -2.38
C GLU A 561 2.04 -18.98 -1.26
N TYR A 562 0.86 -19.45 -0.86
CA TYR A 562 0.79 -20.59 0.04
C TYR A 562 1.37 -21.84 -0.62
N LYS A 563 2.08 -22.68 0.14
CA LYS A 563 2.60 -23.97 -0.35
C LYS A 563 1.49 -24.85 -0.93
N GLU A 564 0.29 -24.75 -0.39
CA GLU A 564 -0.90 -25.50 -0.82
C GLU A 564 -1.77 -24.75 -1.84
N LYS A 565 -1.23 -23.76 -2.58
CA LYS A 565 -1.95 -22.95 -3.58
C LYS A 565 -2.80 -23.77 -4.55
N ASN A 566 -2.32 -24.94 -4.99
CA ASN A 566 -3.09 -25.82 -5.89
C ASN A 566 -4.37 -26.35 -5.23
N LYS A 567 -4.35 -26.65 -3.93
CA LYS A 567 -5.54 -27.06 -3.17
C LYS A 567 -6.49 -25.88 -2.99
N ILE A 568 -5.95 -24.71 -2.65
CA ILE A 568 -6.70 -23.45 -2.53
C ILE A 568 -7.46 -23.15 -3.83
N ASN A 569 -6.76 -23.20 -4.98
CA ASN A 569 -7.36 -22.94 -6.28
C ASN A 569 -8.49 -23.93 -6.62
N ARG A 570 -8.33 -25.22 -6.28
CA ARG A 570 -9.40 -26.22 -6.49
C ARG A 570 -10.65 -25.90 -5.67
N ILE A 571 -10.48 -25.49 -4.42
CA ILE A 571 -11.60 -25.06 -3.56
C ILE A 571 -12.26 -23.81 -4.15
N ASN A 572 -11.47 -22.82 -4.57
CA ASN A 572 -12.00 -21.60 -5.18
C ASN A 572 -12.77 -21.88 -6.48
N SER A 573 -12.30 -22.77 -7.35
CA SER A 573 -13.04 -23.19 -8.54
C SER A 573 -14.37 -23.88 -8.22
N MET A 574 -14.40 -24.70 -7.17
CA MET A 574 -15.64 -25.31 -6.69
C MET A 574 -16.62 -24.26 -6.13
N LEU A 575 -16.12 -23.23 -5.42
CA LEU A 575 -16.95 -22.12 -4.95
C LEU A 575 -17.49 -21.29 -6.12
N GLU A 576 -16.66 -21.01 -7.12
CA GLU A 576 -17.02 -20.28 -8.34
C GLU A 576 -18.14 -21.00 -9.11
N GLU A 577 -18.06 -22.32 -9.27
CA GLU A 577 -19.12 -23.13 -9.90
C GLU A 577 -20.47 -22.96 -9.18
N ARG A 578 -20.45 -22.91 -7.85
CA ARG A 578 -21.64 -22.69 -7.01
C ARG A 578 -22.19 -21.27 -7.13
N TYR A 579 -21.33 -20.25 -7.08
CA TYR A 579 -21.74 -18.85 -7.29
C TYR A 579 -22.36 -18.65 -8.69
N ASN A 580 -21.78 -19.27 -9.72
CA ASN A 580 -22.31 -19.22 -11.08
C ASN A 580 -23.69 -19.89 -11.19
N TYR A 581 -23.89 -21.01 -10.51
CA TYR A 581 -25.21 -21.65 -10.44
C TYR A 581 -26.25 -20.72 -9.79
N ILE A 582 -25.92 -20.11 -8.66
CA ILE A 582 -26.83 -19.20 -7.96
C ILE A 582 -27.21 -18.01 -8.83
N ARG A 583 -26.23 -17.37 -9.48
CA ARG A 583 -26.45 -16.24 -10.39
C ARG A 583 -27.39 -16.59 -11.54
N THR A 584 -27.35 -17.84 -11.99
CA THR A 584 -28.22 -18.33 -13.07
C THR A 584 -29.63 -18.66 -12.59
N GLN A 585 -29.76 -19.27 -11.41
CA GLN A 585 -31.06 -19.72 -10.89
C GLN A 585 -31.84 -18.60 -10.18
N TRP A 586 -31.16 -17.65 -9.53
CA TRP A 586 -31.75 -16.53 -8.81
C TRP A 586 -31.11 -15.20 -9.25
N PRO A 587 -31.38 -14.75 -10.49
CA PRO A 587 -30.79 -13.51 -11.02
C PRO A 587 -31.25 -12.26 -10.25
N GLU A 588 -32.32 -12.35 -9.47
CA GLU A 588 -32.85 -11.28 -8.63
C GLU A 588 -32.09 -11.12 -7.31
N ILE A 589 -31.31 -12.12 -6.87
CA ILE A 589 -30.48 -11.99 -5.68
C ILE A 589 -29.30 -11.06 -5.99
N LYS A 590 -29.04 -10.12 -5.09
CA LYS A 590 -27.91 -9.22 -5.24
C LYS A 590 -26.60 -9.98 -5.01
N MET A 591 -25.87 -10.22 -6.09
CA MET A 591 -24.50 -10.75 -6.03
C MET A 591 -23.53 -9.60 -5.77
N LEU A 592 -22.78 -9.65 -4.66
CA LEU A 592 -21.69 -8.71 -4.39
C LEU A 592 -20.41 -9.24 -5.06
N PRO A 593 -19.66 -8.37 -5.75
CA PRO A 593 -18.53 -8.80 -6.57
C PRO A 593 -17.40 -9.41 -5.73
N PRO A 594 -16.55 -10.24 -6.34
CA PRO A 594 -15.39 -10.79 -5.66
C PRO A 594 -14.41 -9.70 -5.24
N ILE A 595 -13.71 -9.95 -4.13
CA ILE A 595 -12.63 -9.09 -3.66
C ILE A 595 -11.57 -8.96 -4.76
N PRO A 596 -11.14 -7.74 -5.12
CA PRO A 596 -10.10 -7.52 -6.11
C PRO A 596 -8.83 -8.31 -5.79
N ASP A 597 -8.19 -8.88 -6.81
CA ASP A 597 -6.97 -9.67 -6.65
C ASP A 597 -5.87 -8.91 -5.90
N SER A 598 -5.78 -7.60 -6.01
CA SER A 598 -4.81 -6.80 -5.25
C SER A 598 -5.05 -6.85 -3.73
N LEU A 599 -6.30 -7.03 -3.31
CA LEU A 599 -6.74 -7.11 -1.92
C LEU A 599 -6.90 -8.55 -1.43
N LEU A 600 -6.99 -9.55 -2.31
CA LEU A 600 -7.19 -10.95 -1.91
C LEU A 600 -5.87 -11.60 -1.44
N TYR A 601 -5.52 -11.34 -0.17
CA TYR A 601 -4.43 -11.98 0.55
C TYR A 601 -4.66 -12.00 2.07
N THR A 602 -4.03 -12.95 2.75
CA THR A 602 -4.03 -13.03 4.21
C THR A 602 -2.97 -12.15 4.84
N GLU A 603 -3.34 -11.33 5.82
CA GLU A 603 -2.39 -10.53 6.60
C GLU A 603 -1.43 -11.45 7.36
N ALA A 604 -0.11 -11.30 7.16
CA ALA A 604 0.89 -12.19 7.76
C ALA A 604 0.85 -12.16 9.30
N SER A 605 0.46 -11.01 9.85
CA SER A 605 0.30 -10.76 11.29
C SER A 605 -1.12 -11.03 11.81
N HIS A 606 -1.97 -11.71 11.03
CA HIS A 606 -3.37 -11.93 11.42
C HIS A 606 -3.47 -12.63 12.78
N ARG A 607 -4.26 -12.05 13.71
CA ARG A 607 -4.36 -12.46 15.12
C ARG A 607 -4.74 -13.93 15.35
N TYR A 608 -5.37 -14.56 14.38
CA TYR A 608 -5.81 -15.95 14.42
C TYR A 608 -4.97 -16.87 13.52
N GLY A 609 -3.79 -16.41 13.13
CA GLY A 609 -2.89 -17.14 12.24
C GLY A 609 -3.07 -16.76 10.78
N CYS A 610 -1.97 -16.93 10.04
CA CYS A 610 -1.85 -16.63 8.62
C CYS A 610 -2.33 -17.83 7.78
N VAL A 611 -3.65 -18.04 7.71
CA VAL A 611 -4.29 -19.13 6.97
C VAL A 611 -5.16 -18.62 5.82
N PRO A 612 -5.33 -19.38 4.72
CA PRO A 612 -5.99 -18.93 3.49
C PRO A 612 -7.41 -18.36 3.65
N GLU A 613 -8.15 -18.79 4.66
CA GLU A 613 -9.51 -18.33 4.93
C GLU A 613 -9.58 -16.97 5.64
N HIS A 614 -8.46 -16.39 6.08
CA HIS A 614 -8.44 -15.07 6.70
C HIS A 614 -8.04 -13.99 5.68
N MET A 615 -8.89 -12.99 5.51
CA MET A 615 -8.57 -11.81 4.70
C MET A 615 -7.88 -10.71 5.52
N ASN A 616 -7.14 -9.84 4.83
CA ASN A 616 -6.65 -8.60 5.43
C ASN A 616 -7.80 -7.59 5.64
N ARG A 617 -7.52 -6.57 6.48
CA ARG A 617 -8.52 -5.54 6.83
C ARG A 617 -9.03 -4.77 5.62
N SER A 618 -8.18 -4.44 4.64
CA SER A 618 -8.60 -3.69 3.45
C SER A 618 -9.62 -4.45 2.59
N ALA A 619 -9.46 -5.78 2.47
CA ALA A 619 -10.47 -6.62 1.83
C ALA A 619 -11.81 -6.64 2.58
N CYS A 620 -11.78 -6.63 3.91
CA CYS A 620 -13.00 -6.56 4.72
C CYS A 620 -13.71 -5.19 4.60
N ILE A 621 -12.93 -4.10 4.53
CA ILE A 621 -13.46 -2.75 4.25
C ILE A 621 -14.10 -2.70 2.87
N TYR A 622 -13.44 -3.26 1.86
CA TYR A 622 -13.99 -3.32 0.50
C TYR A 622 -15.35 -4.01 0.49
N LEU A 623 -15.46 -5.22 1.08
CA LEU A 623 -16.74 -5.91 1.17
C LEU A 623 -17.81 -5.14 1.95
N ALA A 624 -17.42 -4.44 3.04
CA ALA A 624 -18.34 -3.58 3.77
C ALA A 624 -18.92 -2.45 2.90
N GLN A 625 -18.10 -1.85 2.04
CA GLN A 625 -18.58 -0.82 1.09
C GLN A 625 -19.51 -1.40 0.03
N GLU A 626 -19.21 -2.59 -0.51
CA GLU A 626 -20.07 -3.25 -1.50
C GLU A 626 -21.44 -3.59 -0.90
N ILE A 627 -21.50 -3.99 0.38
CA ILE A 627 -22.76 -4.17 1.11
C ILE A 627 -23.50 -2.82 1.21
N GLY A 628 -22.83 -1.74 1.61
CA GLY A 628 -23.43 -0.41 1.70
C GLY A 628 -23.93 0.14 0.37
N GLU A 629 -23.19 -0.11 -0.71
CA GLU A 629 -23.58 0.26 -2.07
C GLU A 629 -24.82 -0.52 -2.52
N ALA A 630 -24.83 -1.83 -2.26
CA ALA A 630 -25.94 -2.70 -2.61
C ALA A 630 -27.24 -2.33 -1.88
N VAL A 631 -27.18 -1.80 -0.66
CA VAL A 631 -28.36 -1.30 0.08
C VAL A 631 -28.86 0.04 -0.48
N GLY A 632 -27.97 0.85 -1.06
CA GLY A 632 -28.34 2.16 -1.62
C GLY A 632 -28.95 2.10 -3.03
N GLN A 633 -28.85 0.96 -3.71
CA GLN A 633 -29.42 0.69 -5.04
C GLN A 633 -30.77 -0.01 -4.92
#